data_AF-A0A4U0Z1W4-F1
#
_entry.id   AF-A0A4U0Z1W4-F1
#
_cell.length_a   1.000
_cell.length_b   1.000
_cell.length_c   1.000
_cell.angle_alpha   90.00
_cell.angle_beta   90.00
_cell.angle_gamma   90.00
#
_symmetry.space_group_name_H-M   'P 1'
#
loop_
_entity.id
_entity.type
_entity.pdbx_description
1 polymer ?
#
loop_
_entity_poly.entity_id
_entity_poly.type
_entity_poly.pdbx_seq_one_letter_code
_entity_poly.pdbx_strand_id
1 'polypeptide(L)'
;MKFFVDTADVAAIAELHELGMVDGVTTNPSLILKSGRNILEVTKEICELVPGPVSAEVVALKAEDMIAEGRKLVEIASNIVVKVPLTWDGLRACKVLTDAGHMVNVTLCFSVNQALIAAKAGATFISPFVGRLDDINIDGMELIADIRQVYDNYDFQTQILAASIRSANHVAECARIGADVMTAPPAVIKALAGHVLTDKGLDQFTKDWAKTGQTILS
;
A
#
# COMPACT_ATOMS: atom_id res chain seq x y z
N MET A 1 -4.50 -9.62 -6.10
CA MET A 1 -3.87 -8.73 -5.12
C MET A 1 -3.34 -7.51 -5.87
N LYS A 2 -3.62 -6.30 -5.40
CA LYS A 2 -3.10 -5.05 -5.97
C LYS A 2 -1.73 -4.71 -5.39
N PHE A 3 -0.89 -4.03 -6.16
CA PHE A 3 0.45 -3.60 -5.78
C PHE A 3 0.46 -2.09 -5.54
N PHE A 4 0.59 -1.70 -4.28
CA PHE A 4 0.80 -0.30 -3.92
C PHE A 4 2.27 -0.07 -3.60
N VAL A 5 2.77 1.12 -3.93
CA VAL A 5 4.14 1.53 -3.60
C VAL A 5 4.12 2.42 -2.37
N ASP A 6 4.92 2.09 -1.35
CA ASP A 6 5.04 2.87 -0.12
C ASP A 6 6.22 3.85 -0.23
N THR A 7 6.00 4.97 -0.91
CA THR A 7 7.01 6.03 -1.09
C THR A 7 6.38 7.37 -1.44
N ALA A 8 7.14 8.44 -1.27
CA ALA A 8 6.87 9.77 -1.81
C ALA A 8 7.87 10.17 -2.92
N ASP A 9 8.73 9.24 -3.35
CA ASP A 9 9.66 9.43 -4.45
C ASP A 9 8.95 9.21 -5.79
N VAL A 10 8.63 10.31 -6.47
CA VAL A 10 7.90 10.30 -7.73
C VAL A 10 8.67 9.58 -8.83
N ALA A 11 10.00 9.68 -8.88
CA ALA A 11 10.80 9.02 -9.91
C ALA A 11 10.74 7.49 -9.75
N ALA A 12 10.83 7.00 -8.52
CA ALA A 12 10.69 5.58 -8.23
C ALA A 12 9.26 5.06 -8.53
N ILE A 13 8.24 5.88 -8.30
CA ILE A 13 6.84 5.54 -8.65
C ILE A 13 6.70 5.46 -10.17
N ALA A 14 7.24 6.43 -10.91
CA ALA A 14 7.16 6.46 -12.38
C ALA A 14 7.82 5.23 -13.01
N GLU A 15 9.03 4.89 -12.57
CA GLU A 15 9.75 3.70 -13.05
C GLU A 15 8.94 2.42 -12.84
N LEU A 16 8.35 2.22 -11.66
CA LEU A 16 7.53 1.03 -11.39
C LEU A 16 6.20 1.08 -12.15
N HIS A 17 5.63 2.26 -12.35
CA HIS A 17 4.36 2.44 -13.05
C HIS A 17 4.50 2.12 -14.55
N GLU A 18 5.60 2.52 -15.18
CA GLU A 18 5.92 2.16 -16.57
C GLU A 18 5.99 0.64 -16.79
N LEU A 19 6.40 -0.11 -15.77
CA LEU A 19 6.44 -1.58 -15.78
C LEU A 19 5.08 -2.23 -15.50
N GLY A 20 4.03 -1.43 -15.23
CA GLY A 20 2.71 -1.93 -14.84
C GLY A 20 2.65 -2.51 -13.42
N MET A 21 3.59 -2.17 -12.54
CA MET A 21 3.72 -2.72 -11.18
C MET A 21 3.05 -1.85 -10.10
N VAL A 22 2.27 -0.84 -10.51
CA VAL A 22 1.70 0.16 -9.59
C VAL A 22 0.20 0.31 -9.83
N ASP A 23 -0.59 -0.24 -8.91
CA ASP A 23 -2.03 -0.08 -8.85
C ASP A 23 -2.47 1.07 -7.91
N GLY A 24 -1.54 1.64 -7.15
CA GLY A 24 -1.77 2.72 -6.20
C GLY A 24 -0.52 3.08 -5.39
N VAL A 25 -0.63 4.08 -4.52
CA VAL A 25 0.49 4.57 -3.71
C VAL A 25 0.04 4.79 -2.26
N THR A 26 0.90 4.46 -1.30
CA THR A 26 0.73 4.93 0.08
C THR A 26 1.82 5.92 0.45
N THR A 27 1.40 7.05 1.02
CA THR A 27 2.30 8.01 1.65
C THR A 27 2.06 8.06 3.15
N ASN A 28 2.97 8.72 3.87
CA ASN A 28 2.82 9.07 5.27
C ASN A 28 3.71 10.31 5.56
N PRO A 29 3.51 11.00 6.70
CA PRO A 29 4.25 12.21 7.00
C PRO A 29 5.78 12.02 7.02
N SER A 30 6.27 10.83 7.44
CA SER A 30 7.70 10.53 7.47
C SER A 30 8.29 10.37 6.06
N LEU A 31 7.56 9.77 5.11
CA LEU A 31 8.00 9.64 3.72
C LEU A 31 8.03 11.01 3.02
N ILE A 32 7.01 11.83 3.27
CA ILE A 32 6.96 13.21 2.73
C ILE A 32 8.11 14.04 3.30
N LEU A 33 8.36 13.97 4.61
CA LEU A 33 9.50 14.66 5.23
C LEU A 33 10.84 14.25 4.59
N LYS A 34 11.04 12.95 4.32
CA LYS A 34 12.25 12.44 3.65
C LYS A 34 12.40 12.96 2.22
N SER A 35 11.31 13.25 1.52
CA SER A 35 11.36 13.84 0.18
C SER A 35 11.86 15.29 0.18
N GLY A 36 11.69 16.01 1.30
CA GLY A 36 12.04 17.43 1.43
C GLY A 36 11.14 18.39 0.63
N ARG A 37 10.07 17.89 0.01
CA ARG A 37 9.17 18.65 -0.87
C ARG A 37 7.85 18.99 -0.17
N ASN A 38 7.09 19.93 -0.75
CA ASN A 38 5.75 20.27 -0.28
C ASN A 38 4.79 19.07 -0.44
N ILE A 39 4.07 18.73 0.63
CA ILE A 39 3.17 17.57 0.66
C ILE A 39 2.06 17.63 -0.39
N LEU A 40 1.47 18.79 -0.62
CA LEU A 40 0.35 18.96 -1.54
C LEU A 40 0.82 18.83 -2.99
N GLU A 41 1.99 19.41 -3.31
CA GLU A 41 2.58 19.33 -4.65
C GLU A 41 2.97 17.89 -5.00
N VAL A 42 3.68 17.20 -4.09
CA VAL A 42 4.08 15.79 -4.31
C VAL A 42 2.86 14.90 -4.43
N THR A 43 1.87 15.06 -3.54
CA THR A 43 0.65 14.25 -3.59
C THR A 43 -0.09 14.46 -4.91
N LYS A 44 -0.19 15.70 -5.40
CA LYS A 44 -0.82 16.01 -6.68
C LYS A 44 -0.09 15.34 -7.85
N GLU A 45 1.23 15.46 -7.89
CA GLU A 45 2.08 14.86 -8.93
C GLU A 45 1.93 13.33 -8.96
N ILE A 46 1.89 12.69 -7.79
CA ILE A 46 1.66 11.24 -7.68
C ILE A 46 0.26 10.87 -8.22
N CYS A 47 -0.77 11.66 -7.90
CA CYS A 47 -2.13 11.41 -8.37
C CYS A 47 -2.28 11.58 -9.89
N GLU A 48 -1.54 12.51 -10.50
CA GLU A 48 -1.51 12.69 -11.96
C GLU A 48 -0.79 11.52 -12.66
N LEU A 49 0.24 10.97 -12.01
CA LEU A 49 1.03 9.84 -12.53
C LEU A 49 0.31 8.49 -12.39
N VAL A 50 -0.34 8.24 -11.26
CA VAL A 50 -0.96 6.94 -10.94
C VAL A 50 -2.48 7.10 -10.89
N PRO A 51 -3.23 6.58 -11.88
CA PRO A 51 -4.70 6.69 -11.90
C PRO A 51 -5.39 5.97 -10.73
N GLY A 52 -4.71 4.99 -10.12
CA GLY A 52 -5.19 4.24 -8.97
C GLY A 52 -5.16 5.03 -7.65
N PRO A 53 -5.55 4.39 -6.53
CA PRO A 53 -5.73 5.08 -5.26
C PRO A 53 -4.41 5.60 -4.65
N VAL A 54 -4.41 6.84 -4.15
CA VAL A 54 -3.25 7.47 -3.49
C VAL A 54 -3.61 7.81 -2.04
N SER A 55 -3.04 7.09 -1.08
CA SER A 55 -3.27 7.35 0.35
C SER A 55 -2.45 8.54 0.84
N ALA A 56 -3.13 9.58 1.31
CA ALA A 56 -2.55 10.78 1.93
C ALA A 56 -3.06 10.95 3.36
N GLU A 57 -2.15 11.15 4.32
CA GLU A 57 -2.45 11.08 5.75
C GLU A 57 -2.75 12.45 6.38
N VAL A 58 -3.82 12.50 7.18
CA VAL A 58 -4.12 13.64 8.06
C VAL A 58 -3.12 13.68 9.22
N VAL A 59 -2.85 14.86 9.76
CA VAL A 59 -1.92 15.07 10.89
C VAL A 59 -2.64 15.51 12.16
N ALA A 60 -3.87 16.02 12.04
CA ALA A 60 -4.73 16.35 13.16
C ALA A 60 -5.02 15.15 14.06
N LEU A 61 -5.33 15.43 15.34
CA LEU A 61 -5.63 14.41 16.35
C LEU A 61 -7.09 14.34 16.77
N LYS A 62 -7.87 15.39 16.50
CA LYS A 62 -9.30 15.49 16.82
C LYS A 62 -10.15 15.26 15.58
N ALA A 63 -11.35 14.69 15.77
CA ALA A 63 -12.19 14.27 14.67
C ALA A 63 -12.55 15.43 13.74
N GLU A 64 -12.94 16.57 14.30
CA GLU A 64 -13.35 17.77 13.55
C GLU A 64 -12.23 18.28 12.64
N ASP A 65 -11.01 18.34 13.18
CA ASP A 65 -9.83 18.79 12.46
C ASP A 65 -9.38 17.75 11.42
N MET A 66 -9.42 16.44 11.73
CA MET A 66 -9.15 15.38 10.75
C MET A 66 -10.15 15.40 9.59
N ILE A 67 -11.42 15.70 9.85
CA ILE A 67 -12.45 15.84 8.81
C ILE A 67 -12.14 17.06 7.93
N ALA A 68 -11.74 18.19 8.52
CA ALA A 68 -11.35 19.38 7.78
C ALA A 68 -10.12 19.14 6.89
N GLU A 69 -9.07 18.50 7.44
CA GLU A 69 -7.88 18.11 6.67
C GLU A 69 -8.23 17.11 5.57
N GLY A 70 -9.03 16.08 5.88
CA GLY A 70 -9.48 15.08 4.91
C GLY A 70 -10.24 15.70 3.74
N ARG A 71 -11.16 16.63 4.02
CA ARG A 71 -11.87 17.41 2.98
C ARG A 71 -10.92 18.23 2.13
N LYS A 72 -9.86 18.77 2.72
CA LYS A 72 -8.84 19.51 1.97
C LYS A 72 -8.02 18.60 1.06
N LEU A 73 -7.69 17.39 1.52
CA LEU A 73 -6.92 16.42 0.74
C LEU A 73 -7.70 15.91 -0.48
N VAL A 74 -9.00 15.64 -0.36
CA VAL A 74 -9.81 15.13 -1.49
C VAL A 74 -10.02 16.17 -2.60
N GLU A 75 -9.78 17.46 -2.34
CA GLU A 75 -9.77 18.50 -3.38
C GLU A 75 -8.56 18.39 -4.32
N ILE A 76 -7.50 17.67 -3.95
CA ILE A 76 -6.27 17.54 -4.74
C ILE A 76 -6.53 16.75 -6.02
N ALA A 77 -7.17 15.58 -5.90
CA ALA A 77 -7.49 14.69 -7.00
C ALA A 77 -8.60 13.69 -6.60
N SER A 78 -9.31 13.14 -7.59
CA SER A 78 -10.45 12.23 -7.37
C SER A 78 -10.05 10.85 -6.84
N ASN A 79 -8.80 10.44 -7.03
CA ASN A 79 -8.25 9.15 -6.58
C ASN A 79 -7.57 9.23 -5.20
N ILE A 80 -7.71 10.35 -4.48
CA ILE A 80 -7.23 10.48 -3.11
C ILE A 80 -7.98 9.51 -2.18
N VAL A 81 -7.21 8.84 -1.34
CA VAL A 81 -7.69 8.08 -0.19
C VAL A 81 -7.23 8.79 1.06
N VAL A 82 -8.16 9.32 1.86
CA VAL A 82 -7.79 9.99 3.11
C VAL A 82 -7.36 8.94 4.11
N LYS A 83 -6.14 9.06 4.62
CA LYS A 83 -5.59 8.12 5.59
C LYS A 83 -5.71 8.68 7.00
N VAL A 84 -6.35 7.92 7.88
CA VAL A 84 -6.65 8.31 9.27
C VAL A 84 -6.15 7.24 10.25
N PRO A 85 -5.70 7.61 11.46
CA PRO A 85 -5.23 6.64 12.44
C PRO A 85 -6.39 5.87 13.07
N LEU A 86 -6.14 4.63 13.50
CA LEU A 86 -7.13 3.80 14.17
C LEU A 86 -7.34 4.21 15.64
N THR A 87 -8.05 5.33 15.82
CA THR A 87 -8.50 5.88 17.09
C THR A 87 -10.00 6.18 17.03
N TRP A 88 -10.66 6.46 18.14
CA TRP A 88 -12.08 6.86 18.11
C TRP A 88 -12.34 8.12 17.29
N ASP A 89 -11.45 9.10 17.36
CA ASP A 89 -11.55 10.32 16.55
C ASP A 89 -11.29 10.02 15.06
N GLY A 90 -10.33 9.15 14.74
CA GLY A 90 -10.08 8.69 13.37
C GLY A 90 -11.23 7.87 12.80
N LEU A 91 -11.89 7.02 13.58
CA LEU A 91 -13.07 6.26 13.15
C LEU A 91 -14.29 7.16 12.93
N ARG A 92 -14.45 8.23 13.73
CA ARG A 92 -15.47 9.27 13.46
C ARG A 92 -15.18 9.99 12.14
N ALA A 93 -13.93 10.40 11.92
CA ALA A 93 -13.52 11.01 10.66
C ALA A 93 -13.74 10.07 9.46
N CYS A 94 -13.36 8.80 9.61
CA CYS A 94 -13.61 7.74 8.62
C CYS A 94 -15.09 7.67 8.25
N LYS A 95 -15.98 7.58 9.24
CA LYS A 95 -17.41 7.51 8.98
C LYS A 95 -17.93 8.75 8.24
N VAL A 96 -17.56 9.95 8.68
CA VAL A 96 -18.03 11.20 8.04
C VAL A 96 -17.54 11.32 6.59
N LEU A 97 -16.28 10.99 6.33
CA LEU A 97 -15.70 11.09 4.99
C LEU A 97 -16.24 10.02 4.04
N THR A 98 -16.43 8.79 4.52
CA THR A 98 -16.99 7.69 3.73
C THR A 98 -18.47 7.88 3.45
N ASP A 99 -19.26 8.37 4.42
CA ASP A 99 -20.67 8.75 4.19
C ASP A 99 -20.81 9.89 3.16
N ALA A 100 -19.75 10.71 2.99
CA ALA A 100 -19.68 11.76 1.96
C ALA A 100 -19.15 11.24 0.60
N GLY A 101 -18.90 9.93 0.46
CA GLY A 101 -18.46 9.30 -0.79
C GLY A 101 -16.95 9.33 -1.02
N HIS A 102 -16.14 9.69 -0.02
CA HIS A 102 -14.68 9.70 -0.14
C HIS A 102 -14.06 8.37 0.32
N MET A 103 -12.98 7.96 -0.35
CA MET A 103 -12.24 6.78 0.07
C MET A 103 -11.43 7.08 1.34
N VAL A 104 -11.43 6.12 2.28
CA VAL A 104 -10.67 6.23 3.54
C VAL A 104 -9.83 4.99 3.79
N ASN A 105 -8.57 5.20 4.16
CA ASN A 105 -7.65 4.17 4.62
C ASN A 105 -7.40 4.32 6.12
N VAL A 106 -7.87 3.38 6.92
CA VAL A 106 -7.59 3.39 8.36
C VAL A 106 -6.25 2.70 8.62
N THR A 107 -5.28 3.40 9.21
CA THR A 107 -3.90 2.95 9.42
C THR A 107 -3.59 2.65 10.89
N LEU A 108 -2.41 2.08 11.17
CA LEU A 108 -1.97 1.69 12.52
C LEU A 108 -2.87 0.60 13.14
N CYS A 109 -3.21 -0.41 12.34
CA CYS A 109 -3.92 -1.59 12.81
C CYS A 109 -2.94 -2.69 13.26
N PHE A 110 -3.17 -3.23 14.45
CA PHE A 110 -2.32 -4.26 15.08
C PHE A 110 -3.14 -5.40 15.68
N SER A 111 -4.46 -5.44 15.45
CA SER A 111 -5.33 -6.54 15.93
C SER A 111 -6.59 -6.68 15.08
N VAL A 112 -7.18 -7.86 15.11
CA VAL A 112 -8.43 -8.17 14.41
C VAL A 112 -9.59 -7.29 14.90
N ASN A 113 -9.67 -7.03 16.20
CA ASN A 113 -10.71 -6.15 16.77
C ASN A 113 -10.65 -4.74 16.20
N GLN A 114 -9.45 -4.22 15.99
CA GLN A 114 -9.23 -2.92 15.36
C GLN A 114 -9.67 -2.93 13.90
N ALA A 115 -9.32 -3.98 13.14
CA ALA A 115 -9.77 -4.13 11.76
C ALA A 115 -11.30 -4.25 11.66
N LEU A 116 -11.94 -4.95 12.60
CA LEU A 116 -13.39 -5.12 12.65
C LEU A 116 -14.11 -3.77 12.80
N ILE A 117 -13.69 -2.93 13.74
CA ILE A 117 -14.32 -1.63 13.96
C ILE A 117 -14.04 -0.63 12.83
N ALA A 118 -12.88 -0.74 12.16
CA ALA A 118 -12.60 0.05 10.96
C ALA A 118 -13.54 -0.29 9.81
N ALA A 119 -13.79 -1.59 9.57
CA ALA A 119 -14.76 -2.02 8.57
C ALA A 119 -16.19 -1.57 8.92
N LYS A 120 -16.61 -1.68 10.19
CA LYS A 120 -17.93 -1.17 10.63
C LYS A 120 -18.06 0.34 10.48
N ALA A 121 -16.96 1.10 10.54
CA ALA A 121 -16.95 2.54 10.31
C ALA A 121 -16.99 2.93 8.82
N GLY A 122 -16.99 1.95 7.90
CA GLY A 122 -17.12 2.19 6.45
C GLY A 122 -15.79 2.36 5.72
N ALA A 123 -14.66 2.01 6.33
CA ALA A 123 -13.35 2.18 5.71
C ALA A 123 -13.25 1.49 4.34
N THR A 124 -12.63 2.16 3.37
CA THR A 124 -12.29 1.56 2.06
C THR A 124 -11.14 0.58 2.20
N PHE A 125 -10.12 0.96 2.98
CA PHE A 125 -8.95 0.14 3.28
C PHE A 125 -8.70 0.09 4.78
N ILE A 126 -8.20 -1.05 5.25
CA ILE A 126 -7.55 -1.20 6.56
C ILE A 126 -6.08 -1.51 6.32
N SER A 127 -5.17 -0.85 7.06
CA SER A 127 -3.74 -1.09 6.95
C SER A 127 -3.13 -1.72 8.22
N PRO A 128 -3.09 -3.07 8.31
CA PRO A 128 -2.36 -3.79 9.34
C PRO A 128 -0.84 -3.71 9.10
N PHE A 129 -0.06 -3.47 10.16
CA PHE A 129 1.38 -3.22 10.04
C PHE A 129 2.19 -4.46 10.43
N VAL A 130 2.41 -5.35 9.46
CA VAL A 130 3.01 -6.68 9.70
C VAL A 130 4.46 -6.58 10.20
N GLY A 131 5.30 -5.80 9.53
CA GLY A 131 6.72 -5.70 9.90
C GLY A 131 6.96 -5.09 11.28
N ARG A 132 6.04 -4.27 11.79
CA ARG A 132 6.15 -3.73 13.15
C ARG A 132 5.78 -4.74 14.23
N LEU A 133 4.96 -5.74 13.90
CA LEU A 133 4.71 -6.88 14.78
C LEU A 133 5.95 -7.80 14.79
N ASP A 134 6.54 -8.03 13.61
CA ASP A 134 7.77 -8.83 13.51
C ASP A 134 8.91 -8.20 14.34
N ASP A 135 9.03 -6.87 14.33
CA ASP A 135 10.01 -6.10 15.12
C ASP A 135 9.91 -6.39 16.64
N ILE A 136 8.75 -6.86 17.12
CA ILE A 136 8.51 -7.25 18.53
C ILE A 136 8.30 -8.76 18.71
N ASN A 137 8.73 -9.57 17.75
CA ASN A 137 8.67 -11.05 17.73
C ASN A 137 7.24 -11.62 17.74
N ILE A 138 6.29 -10.90 17.15
CA ILE A 138 4.94 -11.41 16.87
C ILE A 138 4.86 -11.61 15.36
N ASP A 139 4.42 -12.78 14.90
CA ASP A 139 4.25 -13.03 13.46
C ASP A 139 3.16 -12.11 12.90
N GLY A 140 3.57 -11.10 12.13
CA GLY A 140 2.65 -10.13 11.54
C GLY A 140 1.72 -10.74 10.48
N MET A 141 2.08 -11.90 9.90
CA MET A 141 1.25 -12.55 8.88
C MET A 141 0.04 -13.27 9.48
N GLU A 142 0.12 -13.73 10.73
CA GLU A 142 -1.04 -14.26 11.46
C GLU A 142 -2.17 -13.22 11.54
N LEU A 143 -1.82 -11.95 11.75
CA LEU A 143 -2.81 -10.86 11.77
C LEU A 143 -3.52 -10.71 10.41
N ILE A 144 -2.81 -10.85 9.30
CA ILE A 144 -3.44 -10.77 7.96
C ILE A 144 -4.39 -11.94 7.74
N ALA A 145 -3.99 -13.15 8.14
CA ALA A 145 -4.81 -14.36 8.05
C ALA A 145 -6.09 -14.23 8.88
N ASP A 146 -5.98 -13.78 10.13
CA ASP A 146 -7.13 -13.63 11.00
C ASP A 146 -8.10 -12.55 10.49
N ILE A 147 -7.58 -11.41 10.00
CA ILE A 147 -8.43 -10.36 9.43
C ILE A 147 -9.14 -10.88 8.17
N ARG A 148 -8.44 -11.60 7.29
CA ARG A 148 -9.04 -12.20 6.09
C ARG A 148 -10.19 -13.12 6.45
N GLN A 149 -9.96 -14.06 7.37
CA GLN A 149 -10.99 -14.98 7.84
C GLN A 149 -12.21 -14.25 8.40
N VAL A 150 -12.01 -13.21 9.22
CA VAL A 150 -13.12 -12.43 9.78
C VAL A 150 -13.85 -11.63 8.71
N TYR A 151 -13.12 -11.03 7.76
CA TYR A 151 -13.74 -10.27 6.68
C TYR A 151 -14.57 -11.15 5.76
N ASP A 152 -14.12 -12.37 5.48
CA ASP A 152 -14.87 -13.35 4.68
C ASP A 152 -16.13 -13.84 5.40
N ASN A 153 -16.04 -14.07 6.72
CA ASN A 153 -17.19 -14.53 7.51
C ASN A 153 -18.38 -13.55 7.50
N TYR A 154 -18.11 -12.26 7.38
CA TYR A 154 -19.12 -11.20 7.46
C TYR A 154 -19.30 -10.41 6.16
N ASP A 155 -18.65 -10.85 5.08
CA ASP A 155 -18.66 -10.18 3.77
C ASP A 155 -18.31 -8.69 3.86
N PHE A 156 -17.29 -8.35 4.64
CA PHE A 156 -16.80 -6.98 4.73
C PHE A 156 -16.14 -6.56 3.41
N GLN A 157 -16.61 -5.45 2.85
CA GLN A 157 -16.09 -4.88 1.59
C GLN A 157 -14.82 -4.03 1.80
N THR A 158 -14.44 -3.76 3.05
CA THR A 158 -13.18 -3.09 3.38
C THR A 158 -12.01 -3.96 2.91
N GLN A 159 -11.12 -3.39 2.12
CA GLN A 159 -9.97 -4.10 1.56
C GLN A 159 -8.82 -4.17 2.56
N ILE A 160 -8.22 -5.35 2.69
CA ILE A 160 -7.02 -5.57 3.50
C ILE A 160 -5.82 -5.06 2.71
N LEU A 161 -5.24 -3.96 3.17
CA LEU A 161 -4.02 -3.37 2.66
C LEU A 161 -2.86 -3.75 3.59
N ALA A 162 -2.22 -4.87 3.32
CA ALA A 162 -1.08 -5.32 4.12
C ALA A 162 0.07 -4.31 4.01
N ALA A 163 0.40 -3.68 5.13
CA ALA A 163 1.35 -2.57 5.20
C ALA A 163 2.54 -2.89 6.11
N SER A 164 3.54 -2.01 6.09
CA SER A 164 4.83 -2.26 6.75
C SER A 164 5.51 -3.54 6.23
N ILE A 165 5.36 -3.85 4.93
CA ILE A 165 6.02 -4.96 4.27
C ILE A 165 7.54 -4.71 4.20
N ARG A 166 8.33 -5.73 4.53
CA ARG A 166 9.80 -5.63 4.62
C ARG A 166 10.53 -6.56 3.64
N SER A 167 9.87 -7.59 3.14
CA SER A 167 10.52 -8.66 2.39
C SER A 167 9.61 -9.23 1.30
N ALA A 168 10.22 -9.90 0.32
CA ALA A 168 9.49 -10.67 -0.69
C ALA A 168 8.63 -11.78 -0.06
N ASN A 169 9.03 -12.32 1.09
CA ASN A 169 8.27 -13.34 1.80
C ASN A 169 6.95 -12.80 2.32
N HIS A 170 6.92 -11.58 2.88
CA HIS A 170 5.64 -10.97 3.30
C HIS A 170 4.69 -10.81 2.11
N VAL A 171 5.21 -10.40 0.94
CA VAL A 171 4.41 -10.26 -0.28
C VAL A 171 3.82 -11.61 -0.70
N ALA A 172 4.63 -12.66 -0.71
CA ALA A 172 4.19 -14.01 -1.07
C ALA A 172 3.13 -14.54 -0.08
N GLU A 173 3.32 -14.36 1.22
CA GLU A 173 2.35 -14.78 2.24
C GLU A 173 1.05 -13.96 2.17
N CYS A 174 1.13 -12.64 1.96
CA CYS A 174 -0.06 -11.81 1.71
C CYS A 174 -0.87 -12.34 0.52
N ALA A 175 -0.20 -12.71 -0.57
CA ALA A 175 -0.84 -13.28 -1.75
C ALA A 175 -1.48 -14.65 -1.47
N ARG A 176 -0.81 -15.51 -0.69
CA ARG A 176 -1.32 -16.84 -0.30
C ARG A 176 -2.55 -16.74 0.59
N ILE A 177 -2.53 -15.84 1.57
CA ILE A 177 -3.64 -15.60 2.49
C ILE A 177 -4.84 -14.99 1.75
N GLY A 178 -4.59 -14.15 0.73
CA GLY A 178 -5.65 -13.44 0.00
C GLY A 178 -5.86 -12.01 0.50
N ALA A 179 -4.80 -11.33 0.91
CA ALA A 179 -4.85 -9.88 1.12
C ALA A 179 -5.22 -9.18 -0.21
N ASP A 180 -6.09 -8.16 -0.12
CA ASP A 180 -6.58 -7.45 -1.29
C ASP A 180 -5.50 -6.60 -1.95
N VAL A 181 -4.68 -5.94 -1.11
CA VAL A 181 -3.61 -5.04 -1.50
C VAL A 181 -2.38 -5.32 -0.65
N MET A 182 -1.20 -5.26 -1.27
CA MET A 182 0.07 -5.14 -0.57
C MET A 182 0.64 -3.75 -0.82
N THR A 183 1.16 -3.09 0.21
CA THR A 183 1.97 -1.88 0.01
C THR A 183 3.38 -2.10 0.51
N ALA A 184 4.36 -1.84 -0.35
CA ALA A 184 5.76 -2.11 -0.06
C ALA A 184 6.69 -1.00 -0.61
N PRO A 185 7.86 -0.77 0.02
CA PRO A 185 8.85 0.13 -0.54
C PRO A 185 9.31 -0.31 -1.93
N PRO A 186 9.72 0.62 -2.83
CA PRO A 186 10.16 0.28 -4.18
C PRO A 186 11.22 -0.83 -4.25
N ALA A 187 12.16 -0.83 -3.30
CA ALA A 187 13.22 -1.83 -3.22
C ALA A 187 12.69 -3.26 -3.02
N VAL A 188 11.62 -3.44 -2.23
CA VAL A 188 11.01 -4.76 -2.02
C VAL A 188 10.33 -5.23 -3.31
N ILE A 189 9.59 -4.34 -3.99
CA ILE A 189 8.91 -4.65 -5.26
C ILE A 189 9.92 -5.07 -6.32
N LYS A 190 11.00 -4.30 -6.51
CA LYS A 190 12.07 -4.64 -7.46
C LYS A 190 12.74 -5.99 -7.13
N ALA A 191 12.91 -6.29 -5.83
CA ALA A 191 13.51 -7.55 -5.40
C ALA A 191 12.64 -8.79 -5.72
N LEU A 192 11.35 -8.65 -6.02
CA LEU A 192 10.46 -9.77 -6.33
C LEU A 192 10.88 -10.56 -7.58
N ALA A 193 11.51 -9.89 -8.56
CA ALA A 193 12.02 -10.54 -9.76
C ALA A 193 13.39 -11.23 -9.54
N GLY A 194 14.09 -10.90 -8.46
CA GLY A 194 15.45 -11.37 -8.20
C GLY A 194 15.49 -12.82 -7.75
N HIS A 195 16.17 -13.68 -8.50
CA HIS A 195 16.38 -15.07 -8.09
C HIS A 195 17.66 -15.65 -8.70
N VAL A 196 18.51 -16.26 -7.86
CA VAL A 196 19.84 -16.77 -8.28
C VAL A 196 19.78 -17.80 -9.41
N LEU A 197 18.72 -18.60 -9.49
CA LEU A 197 18.55 -19.56 -10.59
C LEU A 197 18.12 -18.89 -11.89
N THR A 198 17.45 -17.73 -11.83
CA THR A 198 17.13 -16.94 -13.03
C THR A 198 18.42 -16.41 -13.65
N ASP A 199 19.31 -15.84 -12.84
CA ASP A 199 20.60 -15.33 -13.29
C ASP A 199 21.45 -16.45 -13.91
N LYS A 200 21.58 -17.59 -13.21
CA LYS A 200 22.31 -18.76 -13.73
C LYS A 200 21.71 -19.31 -15.02
N GLY A 201 20.39 -19.31 -15.13
CA GLY A 201 19.67 -19.74 -16.34
C GLY A 201 19.98 -18.82 -17.52
N LEU A 202 19.88 -17.50 -17.31
CA LEU A 202 20.19 -16.48 -18.32
C LEU A 202 21.65 -16.56 -18.80
N ASP A 203 22.59 -16.74 -17.87
CA ASP A 203 24.00 -16.92 -18.21
C ASP A 203 24.23 -18.16 -19.09
N GLN A 204 23.56 -19.27 -18.77
CA GLN A 204 23.66 -20.49 -19.54
C GLN A 204 23.04 -20.31 -20.94
N PHE A 205 21.82 -19.77 -21.02
CA PHE A 205 21.12 -19.54 -22.28
C PHE A 205 21.88 -18.59 -23.20
N THR A 206 22.47 -17.53 -22.65
CA THR A 206 23.27 -16.56 -23.43
C THR A 206 24.51 -17.23 -24.03
N LYS A 207 25.21 -18.07 -23.26
CA LYS A 207 26.37 -18.83 -23.75
C LYS A 207 25.98 -19.83 -24.85
N ASP A 208 24.84 -20.49 -24.70
CA ASP A 208 24.38 -21.45 -25.69
C ASP A 208 23.87 -20.77 -26.97
N TRP A 209 23.17 -19.64 -26.86
CA TRP A 209 22.78 -18.83 -28.01
C TRP A 209 23.99 -18.34 -28.80
N ALA A 210 25.04 -17.84 -28.11
CA ALA A 210 26.27 -17.38 -28.75
C ALA A 210 26.96 -18.50 -29.57
N LYS A 211 26.89 -19.76 -29.13
CA LYS A 211 27.44 -20.91 -29.87
C LYS A 211 26.69 -21.20 -31.18
N THR A 212 25.44 -20.77 -31.31
CA THR A 212 24.64 -21.00 -32.53
C THR A 212 25.09 -20.14 -33.71
N GLY A 213 25.70 -18.98 -33.46
CA GLY A 213 26.09 -18.01 -34.49
C GLY A 213 24.93 -17.28 -35.18
N GLN A 214 23.70 -17.38 -34.65
CA GLN A 214 22.50 -16.81 -35.27
C GLN A 214 22.16 -15.42 -34.70
N THR A 215 21.43 -14.61 -35.48
CA THR A 215 20.81 -13.35 -35.03
C THR A 215 19.29 -13.44 -35.20
N ILE A 216 18.53 -12.90 -34.24
CA ILE A 216 17.06 -12.84 -34.35
C ILE A 216 16.64 -11.60 -35.13
N LEU A 217 17.32 -10.48 -34.89
CA LEU A 217 17.13 -9.25 -35.65
C LEU A 217 18.13 -9.28 -36.81
N SER A 218 17.60 -9.29 -38.02
CA SER A 218 18.33 -9.13 -39.29
C SER A 218 18.17 -7.71 -39.82
#